data_AF-A0A924WYW8-F1
#
_entry.id   AF-A0A924WYW8-F1
#
_cell.length_a   1.000
_cell.length_b   1.000
_cell.length_c   1.000
_cell.angle_alpha   90.00
_cell.angle_beta   90.00
_cell.angle_gamma   90.00
#
_symmetry.space_group_name_H-M   'P 1'
#
loop_
_entity.id
_entity.type
_entity.pdbx_description
1 polymer ?
#
loop_
_entity_poly.entity_id
_entity_poly.type
_entity_poly.pdbx_seq_one_letter_code
_entity_poly.pdbx_strand_id
1 'polypeptide(L)'
;FRSGGIATTLNAQTGKVLKQARLTGALEDYYASPIGVDGKVYIASQHGKVVVLRAAGDWEILAINEFDSDIYATPAISEGELYVRTRNSLYAIGLSDPAGSVKHAR
;
A
#
# COMPACT_ATOMS: atom_id res chain seq x y z
N PHE A 1 16.23 -5.27 -10.21
CA PHE A 1 14.97 -5.21 -9.45
C PHE A 1 15.17 -5.91 -8.12
N ARG A 2 14.88 -5.26 -6.98
CA ARG A 2 14.93 -5.93 -5.67
C ARG A 2 13.56 -6.58 -5.45
N SER A 3 13.46 -7.87 -5.76
CA SER A 3 12.23 -8.65 -5.54
C SER A 3 12.03 -8.96 -4.05
N GLY A 4 10.77 -9.12 -3.64
CA GLY A 4 10.40 -9.62 -2.32
C GLY A 4 10.03 -8.58 -1.27
N GLY A 5 9.33 -7.52 -1.68
CA GLY A 5 8.68 -6.56 -0.77
C GLY A 5 9.61 -5.87 0.22
N ILE A 6 10.72 -5.29 -0.23
CA ILE A 6 11.60 -4.49 0.66
C ILE A 6 11.11 -3.05 0.69
N ALA A 7 10.76 -2.56 1.87
CA ALA A 7 10.45 -1.15 2.11
C ALA A 7 11.67 -0.47 2.77
N THR A 8 12.10 0.63 2.18
CA THR A 8 13.21 1.44 2.69
C THR A 8 12.73 2.86 2.93
N THR A 9 13.01 3.38 4.12
CA THR A 9 12.85 4.79 4.44
C THR A 9 14.20 5.45 4.60
N LEU A 10 14.29 6.67 4.10
CA LEU A 10 15.49 7.50 4.10
C LEU A 10 15.18 8.82 4.81
N ASN A 11 16.18 9.38 5.48
CA ASN A 11 16.14 10.78 5.87
C ASN A 11 16.23 11.63 4.59
N ALA A 12 15.22 12.47 4.34
CA ALA A 12 15.09 13.20 3.08
C ALA A 12 16.23 14.19 2.80
N GLN A 13 16.89 14.71 3.85
CA GLN A 13 17.96 15.71 3.71
C GLN A 13 19.32 15.05 3.48
N THR A 14 19.57 13.93 4.15
CA THR A 14 20.91 13.30 4.21
C THR A 14 21.01 12.04 3.36
N GLY A 15 19.89 11.46 2.93
CA GLY A 15 19.85 10.15 2.26
C GLY A 15 20.18 8.97 3.19
N LYS A 16 20.39 9.19 4.50
CA LYS A 16 20.68 8.12 5.45
C LYS A 16 19.49 7.17 5.57
N VAL A 17 19.73 5.86 5.47
CA VAL A 17 18.72 4.83 5.73
C VAL A 17 18.26 4.91 7.18
N LEU A 18 16.94 5.08 7.37
CA LEU A 18 16.30 5.06 8.68
C LEU A 18 15.84 3.64 9.03
N LYS A 19 15.18 2.98 8.08
CA LYS A 19 14.76 1.58 8.19
C LYS A 19 14.78 0.92 6.82
N GLN A 20 15.22 -0.33 6.77
CA GLN A 20 15.09 -1.21 5.61
C GLN A 20 14.69 -2.58 6.12
N ALA A 21 13.49 -3.03 5.76
CA ALA A 21 12.97 -4.34 6.14
C ALA A 21 11.98 -4.85 5.09
N ARG A 22 11.64 -6.13 5.19
CA ARG A 22 10.63 -6.73 4.32
C ARG A 22 9.23 -6.46 4.86
N LEU A 23 8.27 -6.36 3.94
CA LEU A 23 6.84 -6.31 4.20
C LEU A 23 6.36 -7.74 4.50
N THR A 24 6.71 -8.26 5.67
CA THR A 24 6.34 -9.62 6.10
C THR A 24 4.84 -9.83 5.96
N GLY A 25 4.43 -10.91 5.29
CA GLY A 25 3.04 -11.19 4.93
C GLY A 25 2.64 -10.76 3.51
N ALA A 26 3.46 -9.94 2.85
CA ALA A 26 3.29 -9.52 1.46
C ALA A 26 4.65 -9.46 0.75
N LEU A 27 5.25 -10.62 0.52
CA LEU A 27 6.61 -10.76 -0.05
C LEU A 27 6.61 -10.88 -1.58
N GLU A 28 5.52 -10.46 -2.23
CA GLU A 28 5.37 -10.56 -3.67
C GLU A 28 6.15 -9.45 -4.40
N ASP A 29 6.03 -9.41 -5.72
CA ASP A 29 6.56 -8.32 -6.52
C ASP A 29 5.67 -7.08 -6.41
N TYR A 30 6.30 -5.91 -6.52
CA TYR A 30 5.64 -4.62 -6.38
C TYR A 30 5.95 -3.78 -7.62
N TYR A 31 4.91 -3.53 -8.43
CA TYR A 31 5.00 -2.65 -9.60
C TYR A 31 4.29 -1.32 -9.38
N ALA A 32 3.28 -1.30 -8.51
CA ALA A 32 2.57 -0.10 -8.12
C ALA A 32 3.48 0.81 -7.27
N SER A 33 3.29 2.12 -7.41
CA SER A 33 3.96 3.10 -6.56
C SER A 33 3.29 3.18 -5.18
N PRO A 34 4.05 3.43 -4.10
CA PRO A 34 3.48 3.79 -2.80
C PRO A 34 2.70 5.10 -2.88
N ILE A 35 1.60 5.20 -2.15
CA ILE A 35 0.86 6.46 -1.95
C ILE A 35 0.69 6.77 -0.47
N GLY A 36 0.69 8.05 -0.10
CA GLY A 36 0.58 8.50 1.29
C GLY A 36 -0.68 9.33 1.53
N VAL A 37 -1.43 9.02 2.58
CA VAL A 37 -2.59 9.80 3.05
C VAL A 37 -2.85 9.53 4.52
N ASP A 38 -3.27 10.56 5.27
CA ASP A 38 -3.68 10.46 6.68
C ASP A 38 -2.72 9.70 7.58
N GLY A 39 -1.43 10.00 7.47
CA GLY A 39 -0.38 9.36 8.28
C GLY A 39 -0.14 7.89 7.96
N LYS A 40 -0.63 7.40 6.80
CA LYS A 40 -0.43 6.04 6.31
C LYS A 40 0.19 6.03 4.92
N VAL A 41 0.88 4.94 4.59
CA VAL A 41 1.38 4.65 3.24
C VAL A 41 0.77 3.35 2.76
N TYR A 42 0.19 3.34 1.57
CA TYR A 42 -0.42 2.17 0.95
C TYR A 42 0.47 1.70 -0.18
N ILE A 43 0.74 0.39 -0.22
CA ILE A 43 1.62 -0.22 -1.22
C ILE A 43 0.93 -1.48 -1.75
N ALA A 44 0.64 -1.51 -3.05
CA ALA A 44 0.00 -2.65 -3.70
C ALA A 44 1.04 -3.61 -4.28
N SER A 45 0.97 -4.88 -3.89
CA SER A 45 1.72 -5.98 -4.48
C SER A 45 0.97 -6.54 -5.68
N GLN A 46 1.73 -7.17 -6.59
CA GLN A 46 1.21 -7.74 -7.83
C GLN A 46 0.07 -8.72 -7.58
N HIS A 47 0.16 -9.57 -6.55
CA HIS A 47 -0.81 -10.63 -6.29
C HIS A 47 -1.92 -10.21 -5.34
N GLY A 48 -2.39 -8.96 -5.50
CA GLY A 48 -3.63 -8.52 -4.87
C GLY A 48 -3.51 -8.19 -3.38
N LYS A 49 -2.31 -7.92 -2.85
CA LYS A 49 -2.17 -7.45 -1.46
C LYS A 49 -1.93 -5.95 -1.41
N VAL A 50 -2.65 -5.24 -0.56
CA VAL A 50 -2.37 -3.84 -0.24
C VAL A 50 -1.88 -3.77 1.20
N VAL A 51 -0.59 -3.45 1.35
CA VAL A 51 0.05 -3.23 2.65
C VAL A 51 -0.20 -1.80 3.08
N VAL A 52 -0.63 -1.62 4.32
CA VAL A 52 -0.80 -0.30 4.95
C VAL A 52 0.29 -0.13 5.99
N LEU A 53 1.13 0.88 5.82
CA LEU A 53 2.19 1.25 6.75
C LEU A 53 1.84 2.51 7.52
N ARG A 54 2.32 2.64 8.75
CA ARG A 54 2.41 3.94 9.43
C ARG A 54 3.43 4.80 8.69
N ALA A 55 3.05 6.03 8.30
CA ALA A 55 3.92 6.96 7.57
C ALA A 55 4.98 7.57 8.51
N ALA A 56 6.03 6.81 8.78
CA ALA A 56 7.14 7.23 9.62
C ALA A 56 8.46 6.59 9.19
N GLY A 57 9.58 7.18 9.63
CA GLY A 57 10.92 6.66 9.35
C GLY A 57 11.12 5.23 9.85
N ASP A 58 10.49 4.87 10.96
CA ASP A 58 10.54 3.55 11.60
C ASP A 58 9.30 2.68 11.33
N TRP A 59 8.51 3.03 10.31
CA TRP A 59 7.21 2.47 9.88
C TRP A 59 6.84 1.08 10.44
N GLU A 60 5.57 0.89 10.75
CA GLU A 60 5.02 -0.41 11.14
C GLU A 60 3.95 -0.83 10.14
N ILE A 61 3.81 -2.15 9.93
CA ILE A 61 2.68 -2.68 9.16
C ILE A 61 1.44 -2.56 10.04
N LEU A 62 0.47 -1.76 9.59
CA LEU A 62 -0.80 -1.55 10.26
C LEU A 62 -1.84 -2.59 9.80
N ALA A 63 -1.82 -2.93 8.51
CA ALA A 63 -2.72 -3.90 7.92
C ALA A 63 -2.15 -4.49 6.62
N ILE A 64 -2.65 -5.66 6.24
CA ILE A 64 -2.48 -6.26 4.92
C ILE A 64 -3.86 -6.67 4.45
N ASN A 65 -4.33 -6.05 3.37
CA ASN A 65 -5.64 -6.31 2.80
C ASN A 65 -5.48 -7.14 1.52
N GLU A 66 -6.25 -8.22 1.40
CA GLU A 66 -6.22 -9.10 0.23
C GLU A 66 -7.39 -8.79 -0.71
N PHE A 67 -7.12 -8.84 -2.01
CA PHE A 67 -8.06 -8.61 -3.08
C PHE A 67 -8.19 -9.86 -3.95
N ASP A 68 -9.28 -9.91 -4.72
CA ASP A 68 -9.67 -11.06 -5.54
C ASP A 68 -8.79 -11.34 -6.77
N SER A 69 -7.90 -10.42 -7.13
CA SER A 69 -7.12 -10.50 -8.36
C SER A 69 -5.89 -9.60 -8.33
N ASP A 70 -4.99 -9.81 -9.29
CA ASP A 70 -3.73 -9.08 -9.39
C ASP A 70 -3.93 -7.55 -9.44
N ILE A 71 -3.02 -6.80 -8.82
CA ILE A 71 -2.99 -5.34 -8.84
C ILE A 71 -1.71 -4.86 -9.51
N TYR A 72 -1.85 -4.13 -10.61
CA TYR A 72 -0.73 -3.51 -11.34
C TYR A 72 -0.75 -1.98 -11.27
N ALA A 73 -1.92 -1.41 -10.98
CA ALA A 73 -2.12 0.02 -10.93
C ALA A 73 -1.77 0.58 -9.55
N THR A 74 -1.16 1.75 -9.52
CA THR A 74 -1.03 2.56 -8.30
C THR A 74 -2.42 2.93 -7.79
N PRO A 75 -2.75 2.66 -6.52
CA PRO A 75 -4.01 3.13 -5.94
C PRO A 75 -4.14 4.65 -6.02
N ALA A 76 -5.37 5.17 -6.07
CA ALA A 76 -5.65 6.60 -6.18
C ALA A 76 -6.54 7.09 -5.05
N ILE A 77 -6.47 8.37 -4.70
CA ILE A 77 -7.30 8.95 -3.64
C ILE A 77 -8.15 10.06 -4.25
N SER A 78 -9.45 10.04 -3.97
CA SER A 78 -10.38 11.12 -4.31
C SER A 78 -11.56 11.09 -3.37
N GLU A 79 -12.10 12.27 -3.00
CA GLU A 79 -13.35 12.38 -2.22
C GLU A 79 -13.39 11.56 -0.92
N GLY A 80 -12.24 11.43 -0.23
CA GLY A 80 -12.15 10.64 1.01
C GLY A 80 -12.16 9.12 0.81
N GLU A 81 -12.02 8.66 -0.43
CA GLU A 81 -11.95 7.26 -0.80
C GLU A 81 -10.59 6.91 -1.41
N LEU A 82 -10.13 5.70 -1.10
CA LEU A 82 -9.03 5.02 -1.75
C LEU A 82 -9.59 4.10 -2.84
N TYR A 83 -9.18 4.35 -4.07
CA TYR A 83 -9.52 3.54 -5.22
C TYR A 83 -8.41 2.55 -5.53
N VAL A 84 -8.77 1.26 -5.58
CA VAL A 84 -7.86 0.17 -5.93
C VAL A 84 -8.36 -0.51 -7.20
N ARG A 85 -7.57 -0.42 -8.28
CA ARG A 85 -7.85 -1.12 -9.53
C ARG A 85 -7.14 -2.46 -9.53
N THR A 86 -7.90 -3.54 -9.42
CA THR A 86 -7.41 -4.89 -9.69
C THR A 86 -7.53 -5.21 -11.18
N ARG A 87 -7.05 -6.37 -11.62
CA ARG A 87 -7.20 -6.82 -13.01
C ARG A 87 -8.65 -6.83 -13.46
N ASN A 88 -9.57 -7.20 -12.57
CA ASN A 88 -10.97 -7.46 -12.92
C ASN A 88 -11.94 -6.40 -12.43
N SER A 89 -11.57 -5.62 -11.40
CA SER A 89 -12.51 -4.79 -10.64
C SER A 89 -11.90 -3.43 -10.25
N LEU A 90 -12.77 -2.48 -9.95
CA LEU A 90 -12.41 -1.24 -9.26
C LEU A 90 -13.09 -1.23 -7.88
N TYR A 91 -12.31 -0.95 -6.84
CA TYR A 91 -12.80 -0.87 -5.46
C TYR A 91 -12.71 0.56 -4.97
N ALA A 92 -13.66 0.97 -4.13
CA ALA A 92 -13.64 2.24 -3.40
C ALA A 92 -13.67 1.93 -1.90
N ILE A 93 -12.69 2.43 -1.16
CA ILE A 93 -12.49 2.13 0.26
C ILE A 93 -12.48 3.45 1.02
N GLY A 94 -13.45 3.65 1.91
CA GLY A 94 -13.55 4.88 2.69
C GLY A 94 -12.37 5.02 3.65
N LEU A 95 -11.68 6.17 3.61
CA LEU A 95 -10.53 6.45 4.48
C LEU A 95 -10.92 6.76 5.94
N SER A 96 -12.21 7.07 6.19
CA SER A 96 -12.77 7.31 7.51
C SER A 96 -13.11 6.05 8.30
N ASP A 97 -13.00 4.87 7.69
CA ASP A 97 -13.28 3.59 8.34
C ASP A 97 -11.99 3.00 8.94
N PRO A 98 -11.87 2.89 10.27
CA PRO A 98 -10.71 2.29 10.91
C PRO A 98 -10.48 0.82 10.52
N ALA A 99 -11.48 0.12 9.97
CA ALA A 99 -11.37 -1.24 9.46
C ALA A 99 -11.21 -1.33 7.92
N GLY A 100 -11.36 -0.22 7.18
CA GLY A 100 -11.21 -0.19 5.73
C GLY A 100 -12.20 -1.08 4.97
N SER A 101 -13.49 -1.08 5.34
CA SER A 101 -14.51 -1.90 4.68
C SER A 101 -14.48 -1.68 3.16
N VAL A 102 -14.14 -2.74 2.43
CA VAL A 102 -14.02 -2.69 0.97
C VAL A 102 -15.41 -2.61 0.34
N LYS A 103 -15.70 -1.51 -0.37
CA LYS A 103 -16.90 -1.41 -1.20
C LYS A 103 -16.51 -1.61 -2.66
N HIS A 104 -17.24 -2.48 -3.36
CA HIS A 104 -17.11 -2.58 -4.81
C HIS A 104 -17.62 -1.30 -5.45
N ALA A 105 -16.76 -0.60 -6.20
CA ALA A 105 -17.19 0.51 -7.03
C ALA A 105 -17.87 -0.07 -8.28
N ARG A 106 -19.08 0.41 -8.59
CA ARG A 106 -19.83 0.02 -9.78
C ARG A 106 -19.28 0.71 -11.03
#